data_AF-A0A382Y6N3-F1
#
_entry.id   AF-A0A382Y6N3-F1
#
_cell.length_a   1.000
_cell.length_b   1.000
_cell.length_c   1.000
_cell.angle_alpha   90.00
_cell.angle_beta   90.00
_cell.angle_gamma   90.00
#
_symmetry.space_group_name_H-M   'P 1'
#
loop_
_entity.id
_entity.type
_entity.pdbx_description
1 polymer ?
#
loop_
_entity_poly.entity_id
_entity_poly.type
_entity_poly.pdbx_seq_one_letter_code
_entity_poly.pdbx_strand_id
1 'polypeptide(L)'
;MKFKELQTKLKAIKGVSNFSLLRENVIKLDLEKENSSIFFSNLKDEFNFEHCSLITAIDNQPDFELVYHFSCLSGAISVGKGDKGAMVEVHVYLERESPSIESISDIWFGANWHEREAFDLMGIYFIGHPDLRRVLLPEGFAGHPLRKDYVYEIHEEEW
;
A
#
# COMPACT_ATOMS: atom_id res chain seq x y z
N MET A 1 5.77 -13.83 18.69
CA MET A 1 6.43 -12.57 19.09
C MET A 1 5.45 -11.68 19.85
N LYS A 2 5.90 -10.85 20.82
CA LYS A 2 5.02 -9.89 21.50
C LYS A 2 4.85 -8.61 20.66
N PHE A 3 3.67 -8.00 20.68
CA PHE A 3 3.41 -6.78 19.90
C PHE A 3 4.35 -5.61 20.24
N LYS A 4 4.77 -5.44 21.51
CA LYS A 4 5.78 -4.43 21.86
C LYS A 4 7.14 -4.66 21.20
N GLU A 5 7.53 -5.92 21.03
CA GLU A 5 8.78 -6.29 20.35
C GLU A 5 8.71 -5.99 18.86
N LEU A 6 7.56 -6.26 18.23
CA LEU A 6 7.28 -5.84 16.84
C LEU A 6 7.50 -4.34 16.68
N GLN A 7 6.91 -3.52 17.55
CA GLN A 7 7.04 -2.06 17.47
C GLN A 7 8.49 -1.61 17.53
N THR A 8 9.29 -2.18 18.44
CA THR A 8 10.72 -1.84 18.55
C THR A 8 11.49 -2.24 17.30
N LYS A 9 11.23 -3.43 16.75
CA LYS A 9 11.89 -3.91 15.53
C LYS A 9 11.51 -3.07 14.31
N LEU A 10 10.23 -2.77 14.11
CA LEU A 10 9.77 -1.92 13.00
C LEU A 10 10.36 -0.51 13.06
N LYS A 11 10.46 0.09 14.26
CA LYS A 11 11.09 1.41 14.45
C LYS A 11 12.60 1.42 14.14
N ALA A 12 13.26 0.27 14.22
CA ALA A 12 14.69 0.15 13.93
C ALA A 12 14.98 -0.04 12.45
N ILE A 13 13.97 -0.30 11.62
CA ILE A 13 14.15 -0.46 10.17
C ILE A 13 14.45 0.89 9.54
N LYS A 14 15.44 0.92 8.64
CA LYS A 14 15.83 2.11 7.90
C LYS A 14 14.68 2.60 6.99
N GLY A 15 14.47 3.91 6.96
CA GLY A 15 13.45 4.54 6.12
C GLY A 15 12.06 4.59 6.76
N VAL A 16 11.89 4.05 7.97
CA VAL A 16 10.63 4.17 8.72
C VAL A 16 10.57 5.50 9.47
N SER A 17 9.51 6.26 9.27
CA SER A 17 9.23 7.53 9.94
C SER A 17 7.77 7.62 10.41
N ASN A 18 7.42 8.68 11.14
CA ASN A 18 6.05 8.96 11.63
C ASN A 18 5.30 7.78 12.28
N PHE A 19 6.03 6.95 13.02
CA PHE A 19 5.46 5.78 13.68
C PHE A 19 4.43 6.17 14.75
N SER A 20 3.19 5.69 14.59
CA SER A 20 2.10 5.90 15.54
C SER A 20 1.30 4.62 15.77
N LEU A 21 0.61 4.58 16.92
CA LEU A 21 -0.28 3.47 17.26
C LEU A 21 -1.71 3.95 17.13
N LEU A 22 -2.42 3.50 16.09
CA LEU A 22 -3.81 3.90 15.84
C LEU A 22 -4.79 3.16 16.76
N ARG A 23 -4.52 1.89 17.01
CA ARG A 23 -5.29 1.00 17.89
C ARG A 23 -4.35 0.05 18.60
N GLU A 24 -4.84 -0.67 19.60
CA GLU A 24 -4.03 -1.65 20.35
C GLU A 24 -3.28 -2.66 19.45
N ASN A 25 -3.84 -2.99 18.27
CA ASN A 25 -3.29 -3.95 17.32
C ASN A 25 -2.92 -3.34 15.95
N VAL A 26 -3.02 -2.02 15.77
CA VAL A 26 -2.78 -1.35 14.48
C VAL A 26 -1.67 -0.33 14.62
N ILE A 27 -0.59 -0.55 13.89
CA ILE A 27 0.55 0.37 13.78
C ILE A 27 0.42 1.13 12.47
N LYS A 28 0.60 2.45 12.51
CA LYS A 28 0.77 3.28 11.33
C LYS A 28 2.21 3.76 11.24
N LEU A 29 2.80 3.72 10.06
CA LEU A 29 4.13 4.24 9.79
C LEU A 29 4.24 4.76 8.36
N ASP A 30 5.21 5.65 8.17
CA ASP A 30 5.60 6.14 6.86
C ASP A 30 6.91 5.47 6.46
N LEU A 31 7.08 5.22 5.17
CA LEU A 31 8.21 4.48 4.62
C LEU A 31 8.78 5.22 3.40
N GLU A 32 10.09 5.42 3.41
CA GLU A 32 10.85 5.90 2.26
C GLU A 32 10.81 4.87 1.12
N LYS A 33 10.46 5.34 -0.09
CA LYS A 33 10.33 4.52 -1.30
C LYS A 33 11.56 3.65 -1.57
N GLU A 34 12.77 4.18 -1.33
CA GLU A 34 14.04 3.50 -1.60
C GLU A 34 14.24 2.24 -0.75
N ASN A 35 13.60 2.16 0.42
CA ASN A 35 13.71 1.02 1.32
C ASN A 35 12.50 0.07 1.24
N SER A 36 11.54 0.32 0.33
CA SER A 36 10.28 -0.42 0.22
C SER A 36 10.46 -1.93 0.00
N SER A 37 11.28 -2.33 -0.97
CA SER A 37 11.56 -3.73 -1.31
C SER A 37 12.03 -4.56 -0.12
N ILE A 38 13.03 -4.03 0.60
CA ILE A 38 13.65 -4.69 1.75
C ILE A 38 12.66 -4.72 2.92
N PHE A 39 11.93 -3.62 3.15
CA PHE A 39 10.94 -3.54 4.21
C PHE A 39 9.83 -4.59 4.01
N PHE A 40 9.27 -4.69 2.81
CA PHE A 40 8.19 -5.62 2.51
C PHE A 40 8.63 -7.08 2.56
N SER A 41 9.82 -7.39 2.06
CA SER A 41 10.42 -8.73 2.19
C SER A 41 10.57 -9.13 3.67
N ASN A 42 11.14 -8.23 4.49
CA ASN A 42 11.28 -8.47 5.92
C ASN A 42 9.91 -8.60 6.63
N LEU A 43 8.91 -7.83 6.19
CA LEU A 43 7.55 -7.90 6.73
C LEU A 43 6.91 -9.28 6.52
N LYS A 44 7.15 -9.88 5.35
CA LYS A 44 6.69 -11.23 5.03
C LYS A 44 7.48 -12.29 5.79
N ASP A 45 8.80 -12.24 5.72
CA ASP A 45 9.69 -13.34 6.13
C ASP A 45 9.98 -13.35 7.63
N GLU A 46 10.27 -12.19 8.23
CA GLU A 46 10.64 -12.11 9.66
C GLU A 46 9.41 -11.95 10.56
N PHE A 47 8.42 -11.18 10.11
CA PHE A 47 7.29 -10.78 10.94
C PHE A 47 6.01 -11.58 10.65
N ASN A 48 6.01 -12.42 9.61
CA ASN A 48 4.90 -13.30 9.23
C ASN A 48 3.57 -12.56 8.97
N PHE A 49 3.64 -11.41 8.31
CA PHE A 49 2.45 -10.75 7.78
C PHE A 49 2.00 -11.46 6.50
N GLU A 50 1.03 -12.37 6.64
CA GLU A 50 0.61 -13.25 5.55
C GLU A 50 -0.42 -12.63 4.61
N HIS A 51 -1.15 -11.62 5.06
CA HIS A 51 -2.28 -11.09 4.31
C HIS A 51 -2.05 -9.62 3.93
N CYS A 52 -1.98 -9.35 2.62
CA CYS A 52 -2.08 -8.00 2.07
C CYS A 52 -3.57 -7.66 1.93
N SER A 53 -4.08 -6.84 2.84
CA SER A 53 -5.51 -6.53 2.95
C SER A 53 -5.95 -5.45 1.98
N LEU A 54 -5.05 -4.51 1.64
CA LEU A 54 -5.37 -3.34 0.83
C LEU A 54 -4.10 -2.68 0.31
N ILE A 55 -4.15 -2.19 -0.93
CA ILE A 55 -3.23 -1.20 -1.50
C ILE A 55 -4.10 -0.14 -2.17
N THR A 56 -3.97 1.11 -1.77
CA THR A 56 -4.73 2.22 -2.38
C THR A 56 -3.87 3.47 -2.47
N ALA A 57 -4.15 4.33 -3.45
CA ALA A 57 -3.46 5.60 -3.59
C ALA A 57 -4.42 6.77 -3.36
N ILE A 58 -3.92 7.82 -2.73
CA ILE A 58 -4.60 9.06 -2.41
C ILE A 58 -3.84 10.20 -3.08
N ASP A 59 -4.56 11.11 -3.74
CA ASP A 59 -3.99 12.33 -4.28
C ASP A 59 -4.04 13.42 -3.21
N ASN A 60 -2.94 13.58 -2.47
CA ASN A 60 -2.81 14.46 -1.31
C ASN A 60 -1.87 15.63 -1.61
N GLN A 61 -2.07 16.26 -2.78
CA GLN A 61 -1.24 17.31 -3.38
C GLN A 61 -0.30 18.06 -2.40
N PRO A 62 1.02 18.14 -2.69
CA PRO A 62 1.61 17.99 -4.03
C PRO A 62 1.92 16.55 -4.46
N ASP A 63 1.98 15.60 -3.52
CA ASP A 63 2.41 14.23 -3.79
C ASP A 63 1.23 13.24 -3.81
N PHE A 64 1.47 12.06 -4.36
CA PHE A 64 0.59 10.91 -4.14
C PHE A 64 1.00 10.19 -2.86
N GLU A 65 0.00 9.72 -2.11
CA GLU A 65 0.17 8.93 -0.90
C GLU A 65 -0.35 7.52 -1.19
N LEU A 66 0.55 6.54 -1.18
CA LEU A 66 0.24 5.14 -1.38
C LEU A 66 0.16 4.44 -0.03
N VAL A 67 -0.99 3.85 0.27
CA VAL A 67 -1.29 3.23 1.55
C VAL A 67 -1.43 1.72 1.39
N TYR A 68 -0.72 0.98 2.23
CA TYR A 68 -0.76 -0.48 2.28
C TYR A 68 -1.23 -0.94 3.65
N HIS A 69 -2.13 -1.94 3.69
CA HIS A 69 -2.50 -2.62 4.92
C HIS A 69 -2.05 -4.07 4.88
N PHE A 70 -1.25 -4.48 5.86
CA PHE A 70 -0.85 -5.86 6.07
C PHE A 70 -1.38 -6.38 7.38
N SER A 71 -1.91 -7.60 7.37
CA SER A 71 -2.45 -8.27 8.55
C SER A 71 -1.70 -9.58 8.83
N CYS A 72 -1.40 -9.78 10.10
CA CYS A 72 -0.94 -11.05 10.66
C CYS A 72 -2.12 -11.69 11.40
N LEU A 73 -2.64 -12.78 10.86
CA LEU A 73 -3.88 -13.43 11.33
C LEU A 73 -3.61 -14.78 12.01
N SER A 74 -2.46 -15.39 11.74
CA SER A 74 -1.99 -16.67 12.27
C SER A 74 -1.71 -16.72 13.77
N GLY A 75 -1.86 -15.59 14.49
CA GLY A 75 -1.55 -15.50 15.92
C GLY A 75 -0.03 -15.49 16.22
N ALA A 76 0.83 -15.41 15.20
CA ALA A 76 2.28 -15.30 15.37
C ALA A 76 2.68 -14.06 16.20
N ILE A 77 1.84 -13.02 16.18
CA ILE A 77 2.01 -11.79 16.95
C ILE A 77 0.90 -11.70 18.00
N SER A 78 1.28 -11.77 19.27
CA SER A 78 0.32 -11.67 20.39
C SER A 78 0.11 -10.21 20.78
N VAL A 79 -1.14 -9.75 20.67
CA VAL A 79 -1.57 -8.40 21.04
C VAL A 79 -2.43 -8.43 22.32
N GLY A 80 -1.86 -7.96 23.43
CA GLY A 80 -2.57 -7.90 24.71
C GLY A 80 -2.92 -9.27 25.29
N LYS A 81 -4.10 -9.40 25.89
CA LYS A 81 -4.63 -10.66 26.47
C LYS A 81 -5.58 -11.41 25.53
N GLY A 82 -5.78 -10.94 24.30
CA GLY A 82 -6.76 -11.48 23.36
C GLY A 82 -6.12 -12.13 22.14
N ASP A 83 -6.94 -12.82 21.36
CA ASP A 83 -6.57 -13.48 20.10
C ASP A 83 -6.75 -12.54 18.89
N LYS A 84 -6.34 -11.28 19.04
CA LYS A 84 -6.48 -10.27 17.98
C LYS A 84 -5.29 -10.37 17.03
N GLY A 85 -5.55 -10.37 15.72
CA GLY A 85 -4.51 -10.21 14.70
C GLY A 85 -3.85 -8.82 14.76
N ALA A 86 -2.58 -8.75 14.38
CA ALA A 86 -1.84 -7.49 14.28
C ALA A 86 -1.94 -6.93 12.85
N MET A 87 -2.00 -5.60 12.72
CA MET A 87 -2.05 -4.92 11.43
C MET A 87 -1.01 -3.79 11.38
N VAL A 88 -0.40 -3.62 10.21
CA VAL A 88 0.48 -2.50 9.91
C VAL A 88 -0.08 -1.76 8.70
N GLU A 89 -0.23 -0.45 8.86
CA GLU A 89 -0.60 0.53 7.85
C GLU A 89 0.67 1.28 7.45
N VAL A 90 1.09 1.13 6.19
CA VAL A 90 2.33 1.69 5.64
C VAL A 90 1.96 2.75 4.62
N HIS A 91 2.49 3.95 4.81
CA HIS A 91 2.33 5.08 3.89
C HIS A 91 3.63 5.31 3.12
N VAL A 92 3.54 5.43 1.81
CA VAL A 92 4.66 5.79 0.93
C VAL A 92 4.26 7.00 0.12
N TYR A 93 5.06 8.06 0.19
CA TYR A 93 4.84 9.27 -0.60
C TYR A 93 5.59 9.17 -1.92
N LEU A 94 4.91 9.49 -3.02
CA LEU A 94 5.41 9.38 -4.39
C LEU A 94 5.26 10.72 -5.11
N GLU A 95 6.33 11.12 -5.79
CA GLU A 95 6.34 12.31 -6.66
C GLU A 95 5.27 12.20 -7.76
N ARG A 96 4.60 13.31 -8.03
CA ARG A 96 3.43 13.35 -8.93
C ARG A 96 3.79 13.23 -10.41
N GLU A 97 4.98 13.67 -10.79
CA GLU A 97 5.48 13.65 -12.17
C GLU A 97 5.81 12.24 -12.64
N SER A 98 6.31 11.38 -11.73
CA SER A 98 6.72 10.01 -12.05
C SER A 98 6.40 9.04 -10.90
N PRO A 99 5.11 8.87 -10.55
CA PRO A 99 4.73 8.05 -9.41
C PRO A 99 4.98 6.59 -9.71
N SER A 100 6.02 6.06 -9.07
CA SER A 100 6.47 4.69 -9.30
C SER A 100 6.98 4.06 -8.02
N ILE A 101 6.84 2.74 -7.88
CA ILE A 101 7.38 1.96 -6.78
C ILE A 101 7.60 0.51 -7.25
N GLU A 102 8.41 -0.28 -6.54
CA GLU A 102 8.52 -1.72 -6.81
C GLU A 102 7.21 -2.43 -6.47
N SER A 103 6.80 -3.37 -7.33
CA SER A 103 5.67 -4.25 -7.10
C SER A 103 5.98 -5.22 -5.96
N ILE A 104 4.97 -5.56 -5.18
CA ILE A 104 5.02 -6.60 -4.14
C ILE A 104 4.17 -7.82 -4.50
N SER A 105 3.76 -7.94 -5.76
CA SER A 105 2.89 -9.02 -6.26
C SER A 105 3.55 -10.40 -6.24
N ASP A 106 4.87 -10.46 -6.22
CA ASP A 106 5.68 -11.66 -6.02
C ASP A 106 5.77 -12.08 -4.55
N ILE A 107 5.70 -11.11 -3.62
CA ILE A 107 5.67 -11.36 -2.16
C ILE A 107 4.25 -11.73 -1.69
N TRP A 108 3.24 -10.98 -2.11
CA TRP A 108 1.83 -11.28 -1.87
C TRP A 108 1.06 -11.31 -3.18
N PHE A 109 0.63 -12.50 -3.61
CA PHE A 109 -0.11 -12.68 -4.86
C PHE A 109 -1.39 -11.83 -4.96
N GLY A 110 -2.05 -11.56 -3.83
CA GLY A 110 -3.23 -10.69 -3.77
C GLY A 110 -2.95 -9.23 -4.15
N ALA A 111 -1.70 -8.76 -3.99
CA ALA A 111 -1.32 -7.40 -4.35
C ALA A 111 -1.46 -7.12 -5.85
N ASN A 112 -1.38 -8.14 -6.71
CA ASN A 112 -1.51 -7.99 -8.16
C ASN A 112 -2.75 -7.19 -8.58
N TRP A 113 -3.91 -7.51 -8.00
CA TRP A 113 -5.16 -6.84 -8.35
C TRP A 113 -5.21 -5.41 -7.80
N HIS A 114 -4.73 -5.19 -6.58
CA HIS A 114 -4.72 -3.86 -5.97
C HIS A 114 -3.72 -2.91 -6.66
N GLU A 115 -2.55 -3.40 -7.07
CA GLU A 115 -1.57 -2.63 -7.83
C GLU A 115 -2.11 -2.25 -9.21
N ARG A 116 -2.83 -3.15 -9.87
CA ARG A 116 -3.52 -2.84 -11.14
C ARG A 116 -4.65 -1.82 -10.99
N GLU A 117 -5.41 -1.89 -9.91
CA GLU A 117 -6.45 -0.90 -9.58
C GLU A 117 -5.84 0.49 -9.37
N ALA A 118 -4.78 0.58 -8.55
CA ALA A 118 -4.06 1.84 -8.32
C ALA A 118 -3.40 2.38 -9.61
N PHE A 119 -2.88 1.49 -10.48
CA PHE A 119 -2.40 1.88 -11.79
C PHE A 119 -3.51 2.44 -12.68
N ASP A 120 -4.67 1.77 -12.75
CA ASP A 120 -5.74 2.19 -13.65
C ASP A 120 -6.39 3.51 -13.22
N LEU A 121 -6.71 3.63 -11.93
CA LEU A 121 -7.48 4.75 -11.41
C LEU A 121 -6.63 5.96 -11.00
N MET A 122 -5.39 5.73 -10.57
CA MET A 122 -4.49 6.75 -10.02
C MET A 122 -3.18 6.88 -10.83
N GLY A 123 -2.89 5.96 -11.75
CA GLY A 123 -1.71 6.02 -12.61
C GLY A 123 -0.38 5.83 -11.89
N ILE A 124 -0.38 5.09 -10.78
CA ILE A 124 0.85 4.70 -10.07
C ILE A 124 1.49 3.53 -10.80
N TYR A 125 2.77 3.63 -11.14
CA TYR A 125 3.48 2.58 -11.88
C TYR A 125 4.22 1.60 -10.95
N PHE A 126 3.88 0.32 -11.05
CA PHE A 126 4.49 -0.74 -10.22
C PHE A 126 5.56 -1.50 -11.02
N ILE A 127 6.83 -1.23 -10.71
CA ILE A 127 8.00 -1.79 -11.39
C ILE A 127 8.12 -3.28 -11.04
N GLY A 128 8.28 -4.13 -12.06
CA GLY A 128 8.40 -5.58 -11.88
C GLY A 128 7.07 -6.34 -11.77
N HIS A 129 5.92 -5.63 -11.85
CA HIS A 129 4.62 -6.27 -11.84
C HIS A 129 4.41 -7.18 -13.08
N PRO A 130 3.91 -8.42 -12.94
CA PRO A 130 3.86 -9.40 -14.03
C PRO A 130 2.85 -9.09 -15.15
N ASP A 131 1.73 -8.42 -14.82
CA ASP A 131 0.69 -8.01 -15.79
C ASP A 131 0.11 -6.63 -15.44
N LEU A 132 0.92 -5.57 -15.55
CA LEU A 132 0.46 -4.22 -15.22
C LEU A 132 -0.33 -3.60 -16.37
N ARG A 133 -1.64 -3.82 -16.35
CA ARG A 133 -2.60 -3.24 -17.30
C ARG A 133 -3.88 -2.80 -16.59
N ARG A 134 -4.59 -1.89 -17.24
CA ARG A 134 -5.92 -1.40 -16.82
C ARG A 134 -6.88 -2.57 -16.54
N VAL A 135 -7.80 -2.37 -15.60
CA VAL A 135 -8.66 -3.46 -15.09
C VAL A 135 -10.11 -3.03 -14.82
N LEU A 136 -10.35 -1.76 -14.47
CA LEU A 136 -11.67 -1.22 -14.19
C LEU A 136 -12.19 -0.33 -15.31
N LEU A 137 -11.33 0.48 -15.92
CA LEU A 137 -11.73 1.45 -16.92
C LEU A 137 -11.90 0.80 -18.30
N PRO A 138 -12.84 1.30 -19.13
CA PRO A 138 -12.99 0.85 -20.50
C PRO A 138 -11.70 0.98 -21.32
N GLU A 139 -11.58 0.14 -22.35
CA GLU A 139 -10.47 0.24 -23.29
C GLU A 139 -10.47 1.63 -23.97
N GLY A 140 -9.29 2.26 -24.03
CA GLY A 140 -9.14 3.60 -24.59
C GLY A 140 -9.53 4.76 -23.66
N PHE A 141 -9.91 4.49 -22.39
CA PHE A 141 -10.19 5.57 -21.44
C PHE A 141 -8.95 6.46 -21.24
N ALA A 142 -9.14 7.77 -21.42
CA ALA A 142 -8.09 8.77 -21.29
C ALA A 142 -7.93 9.21 -19.82
N GLY A 143 -6.72 9.09 -19.28
CA GLY A 143 -6.38 9.58 -17.95
C GLY A 143 -6.67 8.61 -16.80
N HIS A 144 -6.81 9.20 -15.60
CA HIS A 144 -6.89 8.53 -14.30
C HIS A 144 -7.92 9.27 -13.43
N PRO A 145 -9.18 8.77 -13.35
CA PRO A 145 -10.32 9.55 -12.88
C PRO A 145 -10.30 9.90 -11.40
N LEU A 146 -9.51 9.20 -10.58
CA LEU A 146 -9.41 9.48 -9.14
C LEU A 146 -8.38 10.56 -8.80
N ARG A 147 -7.60 11.05 -9.78
CA ARG A 147 -6.71 12.19 -9.58
C ARG A 147 -7.51 13.48 -9.52
N LYS A 148 -7.10 14.42 -8.67
CA LYS A 148 -7.77 15.72 -8.45
C LYS A 148 -7.63 16.69 -9.63
N ASP A 149 -6.65 16.48 -10.50
CA ASP A 149 -6.46 17.22 -11.75
C ASP A 149 -7.25 16.64 -12.93
N TYR A 150 -7.91 15.50 -12.74
CA TYR A 150 -8.78 14.93 -13.77
C TYR A 150 -10.04 15.78 -13.94
N VAL A 151 -10.23 16.31 -15.14
CA VAL A 151 -11.45 17.06 -15.51
C VAL A 151 -12.42 16.08 -16.15
N TYR A 152 -13.57 15.89 -15.51
CA TYR A 152 -14.65 15.10 -16.07
C TYR A 152 -15.29 15.87 -17.23
N GLU A 153 -15.13 15.38 -18.46
CA GLU A 153 -15.90 15.88 -19.60
C GLU A 153 -17.33 15.34 -19.49
N ILE A 154 -18.29 16.25 -19.25
CA ILE A 154 -19.71 15.91 -19.30
C ILE A 154 -20.04 15.67 -20.78
N HIS A 155 -20.13 14.42 -21.20
CA HIS A 155 -20.84 14.09 -22.41
C HIS A 155 -22.34 14.28 -22.11
N GLU A 156 -22.94 15.35 -22.63
CA GLU A 156 -24.40 15.45 -22.69
C GLU A 156 -24.87 14.27 -23.57
N GLU A 157 -25.36 13.21 -22.94
CA GLU A 157 -26.08 12.17 -23.67
C GLU A 157 -27.34 12.82 -24.23
N GLU A 158 -27.41 12.99 -25.55
CA GLU A 158 -28.66 13.32 -26.23
C GLU A 158 -29.59 12.09 -26.14
N TRP A 159 -30.50 12.10 -25.15
CA TRP A 159 -31.59 11.13 -25.01
C TRP A 159 -32.85 11.57 -25.76
#